data_AF-A0A016SGU2-F1
#
_entry.id   AF-A0A016SGU2-F1
#
_cell.length_a   1.000
_cell.length_b   1.000
_cell.length_c   1.000
_cell.angle_alpha   90.00
_cell.angle_beta   90.00
_cell.angle_gamma   90.00
#
_symmetry.space_group_name_H-M   'P 1'
#
loop_
_entity.id
_entity.type
_entity.pdbx_description
1 polymer ?
#
loop_
_entity_poly.entity_id
_entity_poly.type
_entity_poly.pdbx_seq_one_letter_code
_entity_poly.pdbx_strand_id
1 'polypeptide(L)'
;MRLSLVILCVLMCSVATRRLYVCRAPFTPPANETCEKKNKVFTYDWTIDAEDKCYEVECCACTGTYNIWSNKDDCNNLCIS
;
A
#
# COMPACT_ATOMS: atom_id res chain seq x y z
N MET A 1 -10.77 -18.87 28.69
CA MET A 1 -11.42 -17.60 28.29
C MET A 1 -10.44 -16.42 28.19
N ARG A 2 -9.67 -16.07 29.23
CA ARG A 2 -8.74 -14.91 29.18
C ARG A 2 -7.58 -15.08 28.19
N LEU A 3 -6.99 -16.27 28.09
CA LEU A 3 -5.84 -16.53 27.19
C LEU A 3 -6.23 -16.42 25.71
N SER A 4 -7.39 -16.96 25.33
CA SER A 4 -7.92 -16.91 23.96
C SER A 4 -8.22 -15.48 23.49
N LEU A 5 -8.72 -14.63 24.39
CA LEU A 5 -8.96 -13.20 24.14
C LEU A 5 -7.64 -12.43 23.93
N VAL A 6 -6.61 -12.72 24.72
CA VAL A 6 -5.29 -12.09 24.57
C VAL A 6 -4.66 -12.46 23.23
N ILE A 7 -4.70 -13.74 22.85
CA ILE A 7 -4.19 -14.20 21.56
C ILE A 7 -4.92 -13.52 20.40
N LEU A 8 -6.25 -13.43 20.49
CA LEU A 8 -7.07 -12.75 19.47
C LEU A 8 -6.70 -11.26 19.35
N CYS A 9 -6.53 -10.55 20.47
CA CYS A 9 -6.10 -9.14 20.47
C CYS A 9 -4.71 -8.96 19.84
N VAL A 10 -3.74 -9.81 20.18
CA VAL A 10 -2.38 -9.73 19.60
C VAL A 10 -2.40 -9.96 18.10
N LEU A 11 -3.21 -10.92 17.62
CA LEU A 11 -3.37 -11.18 16.19
C LEU A 11 -4.04 -9.99 15.47
N MET A 12 -5.11 -9.43 16.02
CA MET A 12 -5.78 -8.26 15.43
C MET A 12 -4.87 -7.04 15.40
N CYS A 13 -4.14 -6.76 16.48
CA CYS A 13 -3.16 -5.68 16.51
C CYS A 13 -2.08 -5.90 15.44
N SER A 14 -1.55 -7.11 15.31
CA SER A 14 -0.49 -7.43 14.33
C SER A 14 -0.94 -7.22 12.87
N VAL A 15 -2.20 -7.52 12.55
CA VAL A 15 -2.77 -7.28 11.21
C VAL A 15 -2.93 -5.78 10.96
N ALA A 16 -3.41 -5.02 11.96
CA ALA A 16 -3.56 -3.57 11.85
C ALA A 16 -2.20 -2.86 11.67
N THR A 17 -1.15 -3.26 12.39
CA THR A 17 0.18 -2.65 12.23
C THR A 17 0.80 -2.94 10.88
N ARG A 18 0.55 -4.13 10.31
CA ARG A 18 1.01 -4.47 8.96
C ARG A 18 0.33 -3.62 7.90
N ARG A 19 -0.99 -3.45 7.97
CA ARG A 19 -1.75 -2.55 7.08
C ARG A 19 -1.22 -1.11 7.16
N LEU A 20 -1.01 -0.61 8.37
CA LEU A 20 -0.43 0.71 8.62
C LEU A 20 0.99 0.88 8.09
N TYR A 21 1.74 -0.20 7.87
CA TYR A 21 3.10 -0.13 7.32
C TYR A 21 3.11 -0.18 5.80
N VAL A 22 2.27 -1.03 5.18
CA VAL A 22 2.20 -1.18 3.72
C VAL A 22 1.42 -0.05 3.04
N CYS A 23 0.54 0.65 3.75
CA CYS A 23 -0.33 1.71 3.20
C CYS A 23 0.04 3.13 3.69
N ARG A 24 1.20 3.34 4.32
CA ARG A 24 1.50 4.59 5.05
C ARG A 24 1.98 5.75 4.19
N ALA A 25 2.92 5.47 3.31
CA ALA A 25 3.63 6.49 2.56
C ALA A 25 3.45 6.17 1.07
N PRO A 26 2.79 7.04 0.30
CA PRO A 26 2.56 6.80 -1.11
C PRO A 26 3.90 6.69 -1.85
N PHE A 27 3.96 5.76 -2.79
CA PHE A 27 5.12 5.65 -3.66
C PHE A 27 5.15 6.83 -4.62
N THR A 28 6.23 7.59 -4.58
CA THR A 28 6.47 8.70 -5.51
C THR A 28 7.61 8.33 -6.44
N PRO A 29 7.37 8.15 -7.74
CA PRO A 29 8.43 7.87 -8.69
C PRO A 29 9.41 9.07 -8.79
N PRO A 30 10.71 8.84 -9.02
CA PRO A 30 11.67 9.92 -9.24
C PRO A 30 11.24 10.82 -10.41
N ALA A 31 11.40 12.14 -10.28
CA ALA A 31 10.89 13.09 -11.27
C ALA A 31 11.57 13.00 -12.65
N ASN A 32 12.81 12.52 -12.72
CA ASN A 32 13.65 12.56 -13.92
C ASN A 32 14.15 11.17 -14.33
N GLU A 33 13.30 10.15 -14.30
CA GLU A 33 13.69 8.84 -14.80
C GLU A 33 13.77 8.80 -16.34
N THR A 34 14.81 8.18 -16.88
CA THR A 34 15.13 8.17 -18.32
C THR A 34 15.13 6.78 -18.95
N CYS A 35 14.39 5.81 -18.39
CA CYS A 35 14.34 4.48 -18.97
C CYS A 35 13.55 4.42 -20.28
N GLU A 36 13.86 3.43 -21.11
CA GLU A 36 13.15 3.17 -22.37
C GLU A 36 11.71 2.69 -22.15
N LYS A 37 11.42 2.07 -21.01
CA LYS A 37 10.11 1.54 -20.67
C LYS A 37 9.78 1.73 -19.20
N LYS A 38 8.66 2.41 -18.93
CA LYS A 38 8.09 2.50 -17.58
C LYS A 38 7.15 1.33 -17.31
N ASN A 39 7.11 0.91 -16.05
CA ASN A 39 6.14 -0.04 -15.53
C ASN A 39 4.99 0.74 -14.90
N LYS A 40 3.78 0.22 -15.04
CA LYS A 40 2.57 0.73 -14.42
C LYS A 40 2.30 -0.04 -13.14
N VAL A 41 2.13 0.67 -12.04
CA VAL A 41 1.81 0.11 -10.73
C VAL A 41 0.80 0.99 -10.02
N PHE A 42 0.17 0.47 -8.97
CA PHE A 42 -0.76 1.22 -8.13
C PHE A 42 -0.11 1.54 -6.79
N THR A 43 -0.43 2.70 -6.23
CA THR A 43 -0.03 3.10 -4.88
C THR A 43 -1.22 3.70 -4.14
N TYR A 44 -1.22 3.60 -2.82
CA TYR A 44 -2.26 4.09 -1.94
C TYR A 44 -1.81 5.37 -1.24
N ASP A 45 -2.66 6.40 -1.28
CA ASP A 45 -2.45 7.65 -0.55
C ASP A 45 -3.66 8.01 0.32
N TRP A 46 -3.50 7.82 1.64
CA TRP A 46 -4.53 8.14 2.61
C TRP A 46 -4.88 9.63 2.69
N THR A 47 -4.00 10.52 2.19
CA THR A 47 -4.16 11.98 2.24
C THR A 47 -5.09 12.52 1.16
N ILE A 48 -5.36 11.73 0.11
CA ILE A 48 -6.29 12.12 -0.95
C ILE A 48 -7.71 12.09 -0.40
N ASP A 49 -8.45 13.17 -0.63
CA ASP A 49 -9.88 13.27 -0.34
C ASP A 49 -10.71 12.71 -1.50
N ALA A 50 -10.68 11.37 -1.61
CA ALA A 50 -11.43 10.61 -2.58
C ALA A 50 -11.92 9.29 -1.96
N GLU A 51 -13.02 8.76 -2.51
CA GLU A 51 -13.52 7.42 -2.16
C GLU A 51 -12.49 6.34 -2.51
N ASP A 52 -11.81 6.54 -3.64
CA ASP A 52 -10.76 5.67 -4.12
C ASP A 52 -9.40 6.36 -3.97
N LYS A 53 -8.57 5.78 -3.10
CA LYS A 53 -7.27 6.32 -2.72
C LYS A 53 -6.11 5.56 -3.37
N CYS A 54 -6.43 4.56 -4.21
CA CYS A 54 -5.46 3.79 -4.98
C CYS A 54 -5.39 4.33 -6.42
N TYR A 55 -4.23 4.87 -6.80
CA TYR A 55 -4.03 5.46 -8.12
C TYR A 55 -2.81 4.88 -8.84
N GLU A 56 -2.84 4.95 -10.17
CA GLU A 56 -1.77 4.45 -11.03
C GLU A 56 -0.59 5.44 -11.06
N VAL A 57 0.63 4.89 -11.01
CA VAL A 57 1.89 5.61 -11.17
C VAL A 57 2.80 4.84 -12.13
N GLU A 58 3.63 5.58 -12.86
CA GLU A 58 4.59 5.02 -13.80
C GLU A 58 6.01 5.21 -13.29
N CYS A 59 6.80 4.13 -13.30
CA CYS A 59 8.19 4.14 -12.82
C CYS A 59 9.10 3.25 -13.67
N CYS A 60 10.36 3.65 -13.80
CA CYS A 60 11.40 2.85 -14.44
C CYS A 60 11.80 1.67 -13.58
N ALA A 61 12.14 1.94 -12.32
CA ALA A 61 12.33 0.93 -11.30
C ALA A 61 11.30 1.18 -10.19
N CYS A 62 10.18 0.48 -10.27
CA CYS A 62 9.14 0.51 -9.24
C CYS A 62 9.58 -0.28 -8.00
N THR A 63 10.66 0.19 -7.37
CA THR A 63 11.29 -0.44 -6.21
C THR A 63 11.18 0.51 -5.02
N GLY A 64 11.17 -0.03 -3.81
CA GLY A 64 11.46 0.79 -2.63
C GLY A 64 10.30 1.24 -1.74
N THR A 65 9.08 0.71 -1.87
CA THR A 65 8.11 0.74 -0.75
C THR A 65 7.22 -0.49 -0.81
N TYR A 66 6.64 -0.90 0.33
CA TYR A 66 5.59 -1.94 0.35
C TYR A 66 4.22 -1.40 -0.14
N ASN A 67 4.16 -0.13 -0.56
CA ASN A 67 2.96 0.58 -1.01
C ASN A 67 2.87 0.61 -2.55
N ILE A 68 3.14 -0.54 -3.18
CA ILE A 68 3.16 -0.71 -4.63
C ILE A 68 2.50 -2.05 -4.98
N TRP A 69 1.54 -2.03 -5.90
CA TRP A 69 0.84 -3.22 -6.38
C TRP A 69 0.76 -3.27 -7.90
N SER A 70 0.67 -4.47 -8.46
CA SER A 70 0.51 -4.67 -9.91
C SER A 70 -0.91 -4.42 -10.40
N ASN A 71 -1.89 -4.42 -9.51
CA ASN A 71 -3.29 -4.15 -9.82
C ASN A 71 -3.96 -3.34 -8.70
N LYS A 72 -5.08 -2.70 -9.06
CA LYS A 72 -5.83 -1.80 -8.20
C LYS A 72 -6.61 -2.52 -7.09
N ASP A 73 -7.12 -3.72 -7.39
CA ASP A 73 -7.94 -4.47 -6.45
C ASP A 73 -7.12 -4.91 -5.23
N ASP A 74 -5.87 -5.34 -5.43
CA ASP A 74 -4.95 -5.67 -4.34
C ASP A 74 -4.64 -4.47 -3.46
N CYS A 75 -4.44 -3.29 -4.06
CA CYS A 75 -4.26 -2.03 -3.34
C CYS A 75 -5.47 -1.72 -2.46
N ASN A 76 -6.69 -1.80 -3.02
CA ASN A 76 -7.94 -1.54 -2.31
C ASN A 76 -8.17 -2.55 -1.18
N ASN A 77 -7.99 -3.85 -1.45
CA ASN A 77 -8.20 -4.92 -0.48
C ASN A 77 -7.26 -4.82 0.73
N LEU A 78 -6.03 -4.34 0.52
CA LEU A 78 -5.03 -4.26 1.58
C LEU A 78 -5.11 -2.94 2.37
N CYS A 79 -5.58 -1.84 1.76
CA CYS A 79 -5.50 -0.50 2.35
C CYS A 79 -6.84 0.18 2.65
N ILE A 80 -7.95 -0.22 2.05
CA ILE A 80 -9.28 0.37 2.28
C ILE A 80 -10.12 -0.46 3.26
N SER A 81 -9.79 -1.76 3.45
CA SER A 81 -10.49 -2.66 4.37
C SER A 81 -10.30 -2.33 5.86
#